data_AF-R7EK12-F1
#
_entry.id   AF-R7EK12-F1
#
_cell.length_a   1.000
_cell.length_b   1.000
_cell.length_c   1.000
_cell.angle_alpha   90.00
_cell.angle_beta   90.00
_cell.angle_gamma   90.00
#
_symmetry.space_group_name_H-M   'P 1'
#
loop_
_entity.id
_entity.type
_entity.pdbx_description
1 polymer ?
#
loop_
_entity_poly.entity_id
_entity_poly.type
_entity_poly.pdbx_seq_one_letter_code
_entity_poly.pdbx_strand_id
1 'polypeptide(L)'
;MFIYTCRAGTIRFFAVIVLAAAALAALVIFVPAYQPVSAGTGTESGSGDAVKVSYDKIKTNEDRVRFLSQFGYEVAEDPLETAEITIPEKFDKVYAGYNEIQKAQGLDLSKYRRKTVMRYTYEVKNYDGYNGGRVLANVIVYRGRVIGGDICSADPQGFVHGFEGAIKMQ
;
A
#
# COMPACT_ATOMS: atom_id res chain seq x y z
N MET A 1 -13.67 -30.80 35.46
CA MET A 1 -13.38 -29.48 36.09
C MET A 1 -11.93 -29.14 35.77
N PHE A 2 -11.70 -28.32 34.75
CA PHE A 2 -10.34 -27.96 34.30
C PHE A 2 -9.97 -26.60 34.87
N ILE A 3 -8.98 -26.59 35.76
CA ILE A 3 -8.42 -25.37 36.35
C ILE A 3 -7.29 -24.88 35.44
N TYR A 4 -7.51 -23.76 34.75
CA TYR A 4 -6.47 -23.06 34.00
C TYR A 4 -5.60 -22.27 34.97
N THR A 5 -4.40 -22.77 35.24
CA THR A 5 -3.38 -22.03 36.00
C THR A 5 -2.63 -21.09 35.04
N CYS A 6 -3.07 -19.83 34.95
CA CYS A 6 -2.40 -18.81 34.13
C CYS A 6 -1.14 -18.29 34.85
N ARG A 7 0.02 -18.50 34.21
CA ARG A 7 1.35 -18.05 34.64
C ARG A 7 1.42 -16.51 34.64
N ALA A 8 1.78 -15.91 35.77
CA ALA A 8 1.70 -14.48 36.08
C ALA A 8 2.50 -13.50 35.18
N GLY A 9 3.17 -13.97 34.13
CA GLY A 9 3.89 -13.13 33.15
C GLY A 9 3.01 -12.60 32.00
N THR A 10 1.94 -13.30 31.63
CA THR A 10 1.09 -12.91 30.49
C THR A 10 0.01 -11.90 30.87
N ILE A 11 -0.36 -11.82 32.16
CA ILE A 11 -1.38 -10.90 32.68
C ILE A 11 -1.01 -9.43 32.42
N ARG A 12 0.27 -9.08 32.54
CA ARG A 12 0.73 -7.70 32.27
C ARG A 12 0.62 -7.35 30.78
N PHE A 13 0.88 -8.32 29.90
CA PHE A 13 0.75 -8.14 28.45
C PHE A 13 -0.72 -8.00 28.02
N PHE A 14 -1.61 -8.85 28.54
CA PHE A 14 -3.05 -8.74 28.26
C PHE A 14 -3.67 -7.48 28.85
N ALA A 15 -3.25 -7.05 30.05
CA ALA A 15 -3.72 -5.80 30.64
C ALA A 15 -3.35 -4.59 29.78
N VAL A 16 -2.13 -4.53 29.23
CA VAL A 16 -1.69 -3.43 28.34
C VAL A 16 -2.45 -3.44 27.02
N ILE A 17 -2.71 -4.62 26.44
CA ILE A 17 -3.50 -4.74 25.20
C ILE A 17 -4.96 -4.33 25.41
N VAL A 18 -5.58 -4.73 26.53
CA VAL A 18 -6.96 -4.33 26.86
C VAL A 18 -7.05 -2.83 27.16
N LEU A 19 -6.05 -2.26 27.82
CA LEU A 19 -6.01 -0.83 28.13
C LEU A 19 -5.78 0.02 26.86
N ALA A 20 -4.96 -0.48 25.92
CA ALA A 20 -4.79 0.12 24.60
C ALA A 20 -6.08 0.04 23.75
N ALA A 21 -6.78 -1.10 23.76
CA ALA A 21 -8.05 -1.26 23.06
C ALA A 21 -9.15 -0.36 23.65
N ALA A 22 -9.19 -0.19 24.98
CA ALA A 22 -10.12 0.71 25.66
C ALA A 22 -9.83 2.19 25.35
N ALA A 23 -8.55 2.58 25.26
CA ALA A 23 -8.15 3.93 24.85
C ALA A 23 -8.57 4.22 23.40
N LEU A 24 -8.46 3.24 22.50
CA LEU A 24 -8.87 3.36 21.11
C LEU A 24 -10.41 3.45 20.97
N ALA A 25 -11.15 2.70 21.77
CA ALA A 25 -12.61 2.79 21.83
C ALA A 25 -13.11 4.13 22.41
N ALA A 26 -12.42 4.69 23.40
CA ALA A 26 -12.75 6.01 23.95
C ALA A 26 -12.54 7.14 22.93
N LEU A 27 -11.58 6.98 22.00
CA LEU A 27 -11.31 7.96 20.93
C LEU A 27 -12.43 7.99 19.87
N VAL A 28 -13.14 6.88 19.66
CA VAL A 28 -14.33 6.83 18.78
C VAL A 28 -15.52 7.59 19.37
N ILE A 29 -15.62 7.71 20.71
CA ILE A 29 -16.73 8.42 21.39
C ILE A 29 -16.57 9.95 21.29
N PHE A 30 -15.35 10.46 21.11
CA PHE A 30 -15.07 11.89 21.02
C PHE A 30 -14.99 12.45 19.58
N VAL A 31 -15.34 11.63 18.57
CA VAL A 31 -15.52 12.13 17.20
C VAL A 31 -16.90 12.82 17.14
N PRO A 32 -16.98 14.14 16.91
CA PRO A 32 -18.27 14.79 16.71
C PRO A 32 -18.96 14.12 15.52
N ALA A 33 -20.21 13.71 15.71
CA ALA A 33 -21.02 12.97 14.76
C ALA A 33 -20.92 13.60 13.35
N TYR A 34 -20.21 12.93 12.44
CA TYR A 34 -20.26 13.26 11.02
C TYR A 34 -21.65 12.86 10.52
N GLN A 35 -22.51 13.86 10.32
CA GLN A 35 -23.83 13.65 9.77
C GLN A 35 -23.74 13.08 8.35
N PRO A 36 -24.55 12.08 7.97
CA PRO A 36 -24.61 11.63 6.59
C PRO A 36 -25.40 12.68 5.79
N VAL A 37 -24.70 13.60 5.13
CA VAL A 37 -25.36 14.48 4.15
C VAL A 37 -25.48 13.73 2.84
N SER A 38 -26.73 13.43 2.52
CA SER A 38 -27.25 12.89 1.27
C SER A 38 -26.66 13.54 0.01
N ALA A 39 -26.69 12.74 -1.05
CA ALA A 39 -26.45 13.13 -2.44
C ALA A 39 -26.95 14.55 -2.77
N GLY A 40 -26.04 15.42 -3.20
CA GLY A 40 -26.32 16.75 -3.68
C GLY A 40 -25.06 17.42 -4.21
N THR A 41 -25.08 17.75 -5.49
CA THR A 41 -24.11 18.56 -6.24
C THR A 41 -23.71 19.85 -5.54
N GLY A 42 -22.42 20.20 -5.58
CA GLY A 42 -21.95 21.57 -5.30
C GLY A 42 -20.59 21.63 -4.60
N THR A 43 -19.77 22.56 -5.06
CA THR A 43 -18.34 22.76 -4.80
C THR A 43 -18.01 23.34 -3.42
N GLU A 44 -16.74 23.14 -3.00
CA GLU A 44 -15.92 23.89 -2.01
C GLU A 44 -16.24 23.65 -0.51
N SER A 45 -15.31 23.61 0.45
CA SER A 45 -13.83 23.52 0.51
C SER A 45 -13.46 23.35 2.00
N GLY A 46 -12.43 22.55 2.29
CA GLY A 46 -11.54 22.74 3.43
C GLY A 46 -11.78 21.96 4.73
N SER A 47 -11.00 20.90 4.97
CA SER A 47 -10.08 20.77 6.12
C SER A 47 -9.54 19.34 6.24
N GLY A 48 -8.21 19.19 6.10
CA GLY A 48 -7.48 17.92 6.15
C GLY A 48 -7.14 17.37 4.77
N ASP A 49 -6.20 18.02 4.06
CA ASP A 49 -5.67 17.52 2.79
C ASP A 49 -4.76 16.30 3.04
N ALA A 50 -5.38 15.19 3.44
CA ALA A 50 -4.80 13.89 3.17
C ALA A 50 -4.83 13.77 1.65
N VAL A 51 -3.67 13.99 1.00
CA VAL A 51 -3.48 13.81 -0.44
C VAL A 51 -4.08 12.46 -0.81
N LYS A 52 -5.29 12.49 -1.37
CA LYS A 52 -6.03 11.27 -1.68
C LYS A 52 -5.38 10.66 -2.90
N VAL A 53 -4.43 9.76 -2.67
CA VAL A 53 -3.74 9.04 -3.74
C VAL A 53 -4.78 8.40 -4.66
N SER A 54 -4.74 8.77 -5.94
CA SER A 54 -5.63 8.21 -6.95
C SER A 54 -5.02 6.94 -7.53
N TYR A 55 -5.66 5.80 -7.29
CA TYR A 55 -5.29 4.51 -7.89
C TYR A 55 -6.06 4.20 -9.19
N ASP A 56 -7.04 5.03 -9.55
CA ASP A 56 -7.90 4.84 -10.70
C ASP A 56 -7.48 5.71 -11.89
N LYS A 57 -8.03 5.39 -13.07
CA LYS A 57 -7.79 6.10 -14.35
C LYS A 57 -6.33 6.06 -14.81
N ILE A 58 -5.64 4.95 -14.56
CA ILE A 58 -4.26 4.72 -14.99
C ILE A 58 -4.25 3.94 -16.29
N LYS A 59 -4.32 4.62 -17.44
CA LYS A 59 -4.44 4.00 -18.76
C LYS A 59 -3.20 4.20 -19.62
N THR A 60 -2.61 5.38 -19.57
CA THR A 60 -1.46 5.74 -20.39
C THR A 60 -0.15 5.65 -19.61
N ASN A 61 0.97 5.87 -20.30
CA ASN A 61 2.28 5.92 -19.67
C ASN A 61 2.40 7.11 -18.72
N GLU A 62 1.93 8.26 -19.16
CA GLU A 62 1.92 9.52 -18.41
C GLU A 62 1.09 9.38 -17.13
N ASP A 63 -0.01 8.61 -17.17
CA ASP A 63 -0.80 8.32 -15.99
C ASP A 63 0.00 7.52 -14.95
N ARG A 64 0.84 6.57 -15.37
CA ARG A 64 1.66 5.75 -14.46
C ARG A 64 2.80 6.56 -13.86
N VAL A 65 3.46 7.39 -14.66
CA VAL A 65 4.49 8.33 -14.17
C VAL A 65 3.88 9.30 -13.16
N ARG A 66 2.72 9.89 -13.48
CA ARG A 66 1.97 10.75 -12.56
C ARG A 66 1.51 10.00 -11.31
N PHE A 67 1.15 8.72 -11.44
CA PHE A 67 0.78 7.90 -10.29
C PHE A 67 1.94 7.78 -9.30
N LEU A 68 3.14 7.46 -9.79
CA LEU A 68 4.36 7.34 -8.98
C LEU A 68 4.79 8.68 -8.39
N SER A 69 4.62 9.79 -9.12
CA SER A 69 4.94 11.12 -8.61
C SER A 69 4.06 11.55 -7.43
N GLN A 70 2.86 10.98 -7.26
CA GLN A 70 2.02 11.21 -6.05
C GLN A 70 2.73 10.77 -4.76
N PHE A 71 3.66 9.82 -4.87
CA PHE A 71 4.48 9.32 -3.76
C PHE A 71 5.86 9.98 -3.69
N GLY A 72 6.13 10.97 -4.55
CA GLY A 72 7.41 11.68 -4.62
C GLY A 72 8.50 10.96 -5.43
N TYR A 73 8.17 9.91 -6.19
CA TYR A 73 9.15 9.25 -7.06
C TYR A 73 9.29 9.97 -8.40
N GLU A 74 10.55 10.24 -8.78
CA GLU A 74 10.93 10.64 -10.12
C GLU A 74 11.44 9.40 -10.86
N VAL A 75 10.80 9.08 -11.98
CA VAL A 75 11.12 7.89 -12.78
C VAL A 75 11.55 8.25 -14.20
N ALA A 76 12.14 7.30 -14.91
CA ALA A 76 12.33 7.40 -16.35
C ALA A 76 10.99 7.58 -17.08
N GLU A 77 11.01 8.27 -18.23
CA GLU A 77 9.81 8.53 -19.03
C GLU A 77 9.18 7.23 -19.53
N ASP A 78 10.00 6.33 -20.09
CA ASP A 78 9.56 5.03 -20.55
C ASP A 78 9.79 3.92 -19.50
N PRO A 79 8.89 2.93 -19.42
CA PRO A 79 9.10 1.76 -18.59
C PRO A 79 10.27 0.93 -19.14
N LEU A 80 11.13 0.45 -18.26
CA LEU A 80 12.18 -0.52 -18.61
C LEU A 80 11.61 -1.85 -19.07
N GLU A 81 10.49 -2.26 -18.46
CA GLU A 81 9.83 -3.52 -18.77
C GLU A 81 8.32 -3.33 -18.73
N THR A 82 7.64 -3.94 -19.69
CA THR A 82 6.18 -4.10 -19.69
C THR A 82 5.87 -5.58 -19.88
N ALA A 83 5.19 -6.17 -18.90
CA ALA A 83 4.89 -7.59 -18.90
C ALA A 83 3.41 -7.83 -18.61
N GLU A 84 2.79 -8.69 -19.42
CA GLU A 84 1.47 -9.23 -19.12
C GLU A 84 1.63 -10.45 -18.20
N ILE A 85 1.05 -10.38 -17.00
CA ILE A 85 1.16 -11.45 -15.99
C ILE A 85 -0.23 -11.93 -15.59
N THR A 86 -0.34 -13.22 -15.26
CA THR A 86 -1.58 -13.78 -14.70
C THR A 86 -1.41 -13.97 -13.21
N ILE A 87 -2.31 -13.37 -12.42
CA ILE A 87 -2.31 -13.56 -10.97
C ILE A 87 -2.72 -15.02 -10.69
N PRO A 88 -1.91 -15.80 -9.96
CA PRO A 88 -2.18 -17.21 -9.76
C PRO A 88 -3.48 -17.44 -8.98
N GLU A 89 -4.11 -18.59 -9.20
CA GLU A 89 -5.29 -19.00 -8.44
C GLU A 89 -4.97 -19.24 -6.96
N LYS A 90 -3.83 -19.87 -6.67
CA LYS A 90 -3.41 -20.20 -5.32
C LYS A 90 -2.12 -19.45 -5.06
N PHE A 91 -2.07 -18.76 -3.93
CA PHE A 91 -0.87 -18.04 -3.53
C PHE A 91 0.01 -19.02 -2.75
N ASP A 92 1.19 -19.30 -3.29
CA ASP A 92 2.25 -19.94 -2.53
C ASP A 92 2.79 -18.97 -1.47
N LYS A 93 3.79 -19.40 -0.70
CA LYS A 93 4.38 -18.57 0.36
C LYS A 93 4.97 -17.26 -0.17
N VAL A 94 5.51 -17.26 -1.40
CA VAL A 94 6.15 -16.10 -2.00
C VAL A 94 5.10 -15.08 -2.43
N TYR A 95 4.07 -15.52 -3.17
CA TYR A 95 2.95 -14.67 -3.57
C TYR A 95 2.14 -14.19 -2.38
N ALA A 96 1.97 -15.01 -1.34
CA ALA A 96 1.31 -14.60 -0.12
C ALA A 96 2.09 -13.46 0.57
N GLY A 97 3.41 -13.63 0.75
CA GLY A 97 4.27 -12.58 1.31
C GLY A 97 4.24 -11.29 0.49
N TYR A 98 4.30 -11.40 -0.84
CA TYR A 98 4.16 -10.24 -1.72
C TYR A 98 2.79 -9.56 -1.57
N ASN A 99 1.69 -10.33 -1.48
CA ASN A 99 0.36 -9.76 -1.30
C ASN A 99 0.18 -9.07 0.07
N GLU A 100 0.91 -9.47 1.11
CA GLU A 100 0.88 -8.73 2.38
C GLU A 100 1.49 -7.33 2.24
N ILE A 101 2.55 -7.16 1.44
CA ILE A 101 3.10 -5.82 1.09
C ILE A 101 2.02 -5.00 0.36
N GLN A 102 1.24 -5.63 -0.52
CA GLN A 102 0.14 -4.95 -1.22
C GLN A 102 -0.99 -4.54 -0.26
N LYS A 103 -1.37 -5.42 0.67
CA LYS A 103 -2.40 -5.15 1.69
C LYS A 103 -2.03 -4.01 2.62
N ALA A 104 -0.76 -3.90 2.98
CA ALA A 104 -0.27 -2.78 3.78
C ALA A 104 -0.53 -1.42 3.10
N GLN A 105 -0.56 -1.39 1.76
CA GLN A 105 -0.86 -0.21 0.95
C GLN A 105 -2.37 -0.06 0.63
N GLY A 106 -3.22 -0.90 1.21
CA GLY A 106 -4.66 -0.94 0.89
C GLY A 106 -5.02 -1.64 -0.42
N LEU A 107 -4.06 -2.34 -1.03
CA LEU A 107 -4.22 -3.11 -2.27
C LEU A 107 -4.37 -4.61 -1.95
N ASP A 108 -5.03 -5.39 -2.80
CA ASP A 108 -5.19 -6.83 -2.53
C ASP A 108 -5.30 -7.64 -3.82
N LEU A 109 -4.20 -8.28 -4.20
CA LEU A 109 -4.09 -9.12 -5.40
C LEU A 109 -4.96 -10.37 -5.31
N SER A 110 -5.34 -10.79 -4.10
CA SER A 110 -6.19 -11.97 -3.91
C SER A 110 -7.60 -11.77 -4.51
N LYS A 111 -8.04 -10.51 -4.70
CA LYS A 111 -9.29 -10.16 -5.38
C LYS A 111 -9.21 -10.31 -6.91
N TYR A 112 -8.00 -10.44 -7.45
CA TYR A 112 -7.71 -10.49 -8.89
C TYR A 112 -7.12 -11.83 -9.32
N ARG A 113 -7.32 -12.90 -8.54
CA ARG A 113 -6.89 -14.26 -8.91
C ARG A 113 -7.44 -14.69 -10.27
N ARG A 114 -6.59 -15.38 -11.05
CA ARG A 114 -6.82 -15.81 -12.43
C ARG A 114 -7.07 -14.65 -13.41
N LYS A 115 -6.81 -13.41 -13.01
CA LYS A 115 -6.89 -12.26 -13.92
C LYS A 115 -5.53 -12.01 -14.54
N THR A 116 -5.57 -11.70 -15.83
CA THR A 116 -4.45 -11.19 -16.59
C THR A 116 -4.36 -9.67 -16.37
N VAL A 117 -3.19 -9.20 -15.99
CA VAL A 117 -2.91 -7.82 -15.57
C VAL A 117 -1.59 -7.37 -16.20
N MET A 118 -1.38 -6.06 -16.28
CA MET A 118 -0.14 -5.49 -16.81
C MET A 118 0.77 -5.03 -15.69
N ARG A 119 2.02 -5.48 -15.69
CA ARG A 119 3.10 -4.96 -14.85
C ARG A 119 3.96 -4.03 -15.67
N TYR A 120 4.21 -2.83 -15.14
CA TYR A 120 5.13 -1.85 -15.70
C TYR A 120 6.24 -1.59 -14.70
N THR A 121 7.48 -1.71 -15.15
CA THR A 121 8.67 -1.51 -14.32
C THR A 121 9.37 -0.24 -14.77
N TYR A 122 9.60 0.68 -13.85
CA TYR A 122 10.31 1.94 -14.10
C TYR A 122 11.59 2.01 -13.29
N GLU A 123 12.59 2.73 -13.79
CA GLU A 123 13.75 3.10 -12.99
C GLU A 123 13.46 4.35 -12.17
N VAL A 124 13.69 4.28 -10.86
CA VAL A 124 13.59 5.42 -9.94
C VAL A 124 14.92 6.16 -9.92
N LYS A 125 14.88 7.48 -10.17
CA LYS A 125 16.06 8.34 -10.29
C LYS A 125 16.40 9.11 -9.02
N ASN A 126 15.42 9.32 -8.14
CA ASN A 126 15.57 10.15 -6.94
C ASN A 126 15.50 9.35 -5.62
N TYR A 127 15.94 8.09 -5.64
CA TYR A 127 15.91 7.24 -4.45
C TYR A 127 17.15 7.50 -3.57
N ASP A 128 16.99 8.36 -2.57
CA ASP A 128 18.05 8.66 -1.59
C ASP A 128 18.27 7.49 -0.61
N GLY A 129 19.51 7.24 -0.20
CA GLY A 129 19.83 6.31 0.89
C GLY A 129 20.11 4.86 0.49
N TYR A 130 20.17 4.56 -0.81
CA TYR A 130 20.60 3.24 -1.30
C TYR A 130 21.84 3.35 -2.20
N ASN A 131 22.96 2.82 -1.71
CA ASN A 131 24.23 2.77 -2.47
C ASN A 131 24.43 1.44 -3.22
N GLY A 132 23.46 0.52 -3.14
CA GLY A 132 23.62 -0.85 -3.63
C GLY A 132 23.44 -1.01 -5.14
N GLY A 133 22.76 -0.08 -5.82
CA GLY A 133 22.48 -0.20 -7.24
C GLY A 133 21.22 0.55 -7.67
N ARG A 134 20.61 0.08 -8.76
CA ARG A 134 19.40 0.68 -9.36
C ARG A 134 18.17 0.34 -8.52
N VAL A 135 17.28 1.32 -8.37
CA VAL A 135 15.97 1.15 -7.73
C VAL A 135 14.89 1.14 -8.80
N LEU A 136 13.95 0.21 -8.68
CA LEU A 136 12.89 -0.05 -9.62
C LEU A 136 11.54 0.18 -8.96
N ALA A 137 10.60 0.74 -9.72
CA ALA A 137 9.21 0.88 -9.34
C ALA A 137 8.32 0.00 -10.22
N ASN A 138 7.69 -0.99 -9.61
CA ASN A 138 6.74 -1.87 -10.25
C ASN A 138 5.31 -1.35 -10.03
N VAL A 139 4.56 -1.21 -11.11
CA VAL A 139 3.14 -0.81 -11.08
C VAL A 139 2.30 -1.87 -11.78
N ILE A 140 1.37 -2.49 -11.05
CA ILE A 140 0.47 -3.52 -11.56
C ILE A 140 -0.91 -2.91 -11.81
N VAL A 141 -1.31 -2.86 -13.06
CA VAL A 141 -2.56 -2.25 -13.52
C VAL A 141 -3.52 -3.30 -14.06
N TYR A 142 -4.77 -3.23 -13.61
CA TYR A 142 -5.87 -3.99 -14.17
C TYR A 142 -7.05 -3.08 -14.51
N ARG A 143 -7.47 -3.09 -15.78
CA ARG A 143 -8.63 -2.30 -16.28
C ARG A 143 -8.55 -0.80 -15.93
N GLY A 144 -7.36 -0.22 -16.00
CA GLY A 144 -7.14 1.20 -15.72
C GLY A 144 -7.08 1.56 -14.24
N ARG A 145 -6.90 0.57 -13.36
CA ARG A 145 -6.72 0.77 -11.92
C ARG A 145 -5.45 0.08 -11.46
N VAL A 146 -4.67 0.73 -10.61
CA VAL A 146 -3.53 0.12 -9.92
C VAL A 146 -4.07 -0.83 -8.85
N ILE A 147 -3.68 -2.09 -8.96
CA ILE A 147 -4.12 -3.18 -8.05
C ILE A 147 -2.99 -3.73 -7.19
N GLY A 148 -1.77 -3.29 -7.44
CA GLY A 148 -0.56 -3.66 -6.72
C GLY A 148 0.67 -2.94 -7.27
N GLY A 149 1.76 -3.03 -6.54
CA GLY A 149 3.07 -2.58 -6.96
C GLY A 149 4.02 -2.39 -5.77
N ASP A 150 5.26 -2.10 -6.08
CA ASP A 150 6.35 -2.06 -5.11
C ASP A 150 7.52 -1.24 -5.63
N ILE A 151 8.38 -0.85 -4.69
CA ILE A 151 9.68 -0.29 -4.96
C ILE A 151 10.72 -1.30 -4.48
N CYS A 152 11.64 -1.67 -5.36
CA CYS A 152 12.64 -2.68 -5.07
C CYS A 152 14.00 -2.33 -5.64
N SER A 153 15.06 -2.86 -5.03
CA SER A 153 16.39 -2.80 -5.63
C SER A 153 16.57 -3.86 -6.71
N ALA A 154 17.42 -3.59 -7.69
CA ALA A 154 17.86 -4.59 -8.66
C ALA A 154 18.74 -5.71 -8.04
N ASP A 155 19.24 -5.51 -6.82
CA ASP A 155 20.19 -6.43 -6.17
C ASP A 155 19.52 -7.55 -5.36
N PRO A 156 20.07 -8.79 -5.37
CA PRO A 156 19.52 -9.93 -4.63
C PRO A 156 19.46 -9.78 -3.11
N GLN A 157 20.30 -8.91 -2.53
CA GLN A 157 20.34 -8.61 -1.09
C GLN A 157 19.68 -7.28 -0.74
N GLY A 158 19.04 -6.61 -1.69
CA GLY A 158 18.40 -5.34 -1.37
C GLY A 158 16.97 -5.52 -0.85
N PHE A 159 16.09 -4.59 -1.20
CA PHE A 159 14.83 -4.41 -0.51
C PHE A 159 13.63 -4.48 -1.44
N VAL A 160 12.45 -4.71 -0.85
CA VAL A 160 11.15 -4.57 -1.48
C VAL A 160 10.20 -3.92 -0.47
N HIS A 161 9.54 -2.84 -0.83
CA HIS A 161 8.51 -2.20 -0.01
C HIS A 161 7.42 -1.55 -0.87
N GLY A 162 6.36 -1.05 -0.24
CA GLY A 162 5.26 -0.36 -0.92
C GLY A 162 5.60 1.08 -1.34
N PHE A 163 4.70 1.75 -2.06
CA PHE A 163 4.91 3.09 -2.60
C PHE A 163 5.13 4.19 -1.55
N GLU A 164 4.63 4.04 -0.32
CA GLU A 164 4.76 5.10 0.71
C GLU A 164 6.19 5.24 1.29
N GLY A 165 7.13 4.37 0.91
CA GLY A 165 8.49 4.39 1.45
C GLY A 165 9.31 5.66 1.14
N ALA A 166 8.88 6.51 0.19
CA ALA A 166 9.57 7.76 -0.16
C ALA A 166 9.21 8.97 0.72
N ILE A 167 8.18 8.88 1.58
CA ILE A 167 7.84 10.01 2.44
C ILE A 167 8.96 10.17 3.48
N LYS A 168 9.86 11.12 3.23
CA LYS A 168 10.92 11.52 4.15
C LYS A 168 10.29 11.76 5.53
N MET A 169 10.63 10.91 6.49
CA MET A 169 10.50 11.26 7.90
C MET A 169 11.36 12.52 8.10
N GLN A 170 10.71 13.68 8.24
CA GLN A 170 11.32 14.90 8.77
C GLN A 170 11.54 14.76 10.28
#